data_AF-A0AB35IUV7-F1
#
_entry.id   AF-A0AB35IUV7-F1
#
_cell.length_a   1.000
_cell.length_b   1.000
_cell.length_c   1.000
_cell.angle_alpha   90.00
_cell.angle_beta   90.00
_cell.angle_gamma   90.00
#
_symmetry.space_group_name_H-M   'P 1'
#
loop_
_entity.id
_entity.type
_entity.pdbx_description
1 polymer ?
#
loop_
_entity_poly.entity_id
_entity_poly.type
_entity_poly.pdbx_seq_one_letter_code
_entity_poly.pdbx_strand_id
1 'polypeptide(L)' 'MAFEIIMPKLGVDMQEGEIIEWKKQEGDVVNEGDILLEIMSDKTNMELEAEDS' A
#
# COMPACT_ATOMS: atom_id res chain seq x y z
N MET A 1 13.06 -12.22 -6.11
CA MET A 1 11.89 -12.38 -6.98
C MET A 1 11.12 -11.08 -6.90
N ALA A 2 10.52 -10.61 -7.99
CA ALA A 2 9.67 -9.41 -7.92
C ALA A 2 8.29 -9.85 -7.43
N PHE A 3 7.79 -9.22 -6.37
CA PHE A 3 6.44 -9.42 -5.88
C PHE A 3 5.57 -8.27 -6.38
N GLU A 4 4.50 -8.59 -7.11
CA GLU A 4 3.56 -7.58 -7.60
C GLU A 4 2.60 -7.23 -6.47
N ILE A 5 2.75 -6.03 -5.91
CA ILE A 5 1.81 -5.49 -4.93
C ILE A 5 0.60 -4.99 -5.70
N ILE A 6 -0.46 -5.80 -5.73
CA ILE A 6 -1.76 -5.38 -6.25
C ILE A 6 -2.45 -4.63 -5.13
N MET A 7 -2.92 -3.41 -5.40
CA MET A 7 -3.71 -2.65 -4.44
C MET A 7 -4.89 -3.51 -3.96
N PRO A 8 -4.95 -3.90 -2.67
CA PRO A 8 -6.05 -4.67 -2.16
C PRO A 8 -7.30 -3.79 -2.20
N LYS A 9 -8.48 -4.41 -2.25
CA LYS A 9 -9.74 -3.66 -2.13
C LYS A 9 -9.81 -3.09 -0.72
N LEU A 10 -9.28 -1.89 -0.52
CA LEU A 10 -9.13 -1.21 0.78
C LEU A 10 -10.46 -0.66 1.35
N GLY A 11 -11.59 -1.22 0.92
CA GLY A 11 -12.92 -0.84 1.35
C GLY A 11 -13.94 -1.21 0.29
N VAL A 12 -15.15 -1.56 0.74
CA VAL A 12 -16.28 -1.95 -0.13
C VAL A 12 -16.71 -0.87 -1.13
N ASP A 13 -16.32 0.40 -0.92
CA ASP A 13 -16.69 1.57 -1.73
C ASP A 13 -15.48 2.38 -2.26
N MET A 14 -14.25 1.88 -2.11
CA MET A 14 -13.06 2.62 -2.56
C MET A 14 -12.94 2.53 -4.09
N GLN A 15 -13.50 3.51 -4.81
CA GLN A 15 -13.38 3.63 -6.27
C GLN A 15 -12.10 4.35 -6.69
N GLU A 16 -11.68 5.35 -5.91
CA GLU A 16 -10.51 6.19 -6.20
C GLU A 16 -9.73 6.41 -4.89
N GLY A 17 -8.41 6.27 -4.95
CA GLY A 17 -7.50 6.48 -3.84
C GLY A 17 -6.28 7.25 -4.32
N GLU A 18 -5.92 8.31 -3.60
CA GLU A 18 -4.73 9.11 -3.90
C GLU A 18 -3.55 8.55 -3.11
N ILE A 19 -2.43 8.28 -3.79
CA ILE A 19 -1.19 7.89 -3.11
C ILE A 19 -0.56 9.15 -2.53
N ILE A 20 -0.49 9.21 -1.20
CA ILE A 20 0.09 10.34 -0.48
C ILE A 20 1.61 10.21 -0.44
N GLU A 21 2.11 9.05 -0.02
CA GLU A 21 3.54 8.83 0.16
C GLU A 21 3.91 7.37 -0.04
N TRP A 22 5.01 7.13 -0.75
CA TRP A 22 5.68 5.84 -0.80
C TRP A 22 6.66 5.75 0.36
N LYS A 23 6.40 4.82 1.30
CA LYS A 23 7.30 4.55 2.43
C LYS A 23 8.48 3.66 2.01
N LYS A 24 8.28 2.81 0.99
CA LYS A 24 9.31 1.95 0.41
C LYS A 24 9.69 2.39 -0.99
N GLN A 25 10.98 2.33 -1.29
CA GLN A 25 11.54 2.66 -2.59
C GLN A 25 11.95 1.39 -3.35
N GLU A 26 12.16 1.55 -4.66
CA GLU A 26 12.61 0.45 -5.51
C GLU A 26 13.98 -0.09 -5.02
N GLY A 27 14.02 -1.38 -4.69
CA GLY A 27 15.22 -2.05 -4.20
C GLY A 27 15.37 -2.11 -2.68
N ASP A 28 14.44 -1.53 -1.91
CA ASP A 28 14.37 -1.75 -0.47
C ASP A 28 13.94 -3.17 -0.13
N VAL A 29 14.44 -3.68 1.00
CA VAL A 29 13.97 -4.96 1.56
C VAL A 29 12.62 -4.72 2.23
N VAL A 30 11.62 -5.46 1.79
CA VAL A 30 10.27 -5.49 2.35
C VAL A 30 10.14 -6.77 3.16
N ASN A 31 9.66 -6.67 4.40
CA ASN A 31 9.30 -7.83 5.20
C ASN A 31 7.79 -7.84 5.43
N GLU A 32 7.23 -8.99 5.80
CA GLU A 32 5.83 -9.08 6.22
C GLU A 32 5.53 -8.06 7.34
N GLY A 33 4.50 -7.24 7.12
CA GLY A 33 4.10 -6.16 8.04
C GLY A 33 4.84 -4.83 7.88
N ASP A 34 5.80 -4.70 6.94
CA ASP A 34 6.36 -3.39 6.58
C ASP A 34 5.30 -2.55 5.82
N ILE A 35 5.19 -1.26 6.14
CA ILE A 35 4.34 -0.32 5.41
C ILE A 35 5.02 0.06 4.09
N LEU A 36 4.32 -0.17 2.98
CA LEU A 36 4.82 0.08 1.63
C LEU A 36 4.48 1.50 1.18
N LEU A 37 3.24 1.90 1.35
CA LEU A 37 2.72 3.20 0.89
C LEU A 37 1.48 3.60 1.68
N GLU A 38 1.27 4.91 1.75
CA GLU A 38 0.10 5.52 2.36
C GLU A 38 -0.83 6.06 1.27
N ILE A 39 -2.10 5.71 1.38
CA ILE A 39 -3.15 6.24 0.51
C ILE A 39 -4.18 7.02 1.30
N MET A 40 -4.74 8.05 0.68
CA MET A 40 -5.87 8.79 1.20
C MET A 40 -7.09 8.50 0.33
N SER A 41 -8.16 8.08 0.98
CA SER A 41 -9.50 8.06 0.41
C SER A 41 -10.28 9.28 0.88
N ASP A 42 -11.49 9.47 0.33
CA ASP A 42 -12.37 10.65 0.46
C ASP A 42 -12.48 11.22 1.89
N LYS A 43 -12.34 10.38 2.92
CA LYS A 43 -12.43 10.78 4.33
C LYS A 43 -11.41 10.15 5.27
N THR A 44 -10.54 9.27 4.78
CA THR A 44 -9.68 8.44 5.65
C THR A 44 -8.37 8.07 4.97
N ASN A 45 -7.28 8.11 5.74
CA ASN A 45 -5.97 7.58 5.34
C ASN A 45 -5.90 6.08 5.65
N MET A 46 -5.30 5.32 4.75
CA MET A 46 -5.05 3.89 4.91
C MET A 46 -3.60 3.59 4.54
N GLU A 47 -3.00 2.67 5.29
CA GLU A 47 -1.63 2.22 5.09
C GLU A 47 -1.67 0.86 4.42
N LEU A 48 -0.91 0.70 3.34
CA LEU A 48 -0.78 -0.58 2.64
C LEU A 48 0.47 -1.26 3.17
N GLU A 49 0.26 -2.37 3.88
CA GLU A 49 1.31 -3.21 4.46
C GLU A 49 1.64 -4.40 3.55
N ALA A 50 2.87 -4.89 3.66
CA ALA A 50 3.32 -6.06 2.91
C ALA A 50 2.73 -7.33 3.51
N GLU A 51 1.89 -8.03 2.74
CA GLU A 51 1.27 -9.30 3.13
C GLU A 51 2.19 -10.52 2.92
N ASP A 52 3.28 -10.39 2.16
CA ASP A 52 4.24 -11.47 1.86
C ASP A 52 5.65 -10.89 1.60
N SER A 53 6.71 -11.68 1.83
CA SER A 53 8.14 -11.25 1.80
C SER A 53 8.94 -11.74 0.59
#